data_AF-A0A645H8J0-F1
#
_entry.id   AF-A0A645H8J0-F1
#
_cell.length_a   1.000
_cell.length_b   1.000
_cell.length_c   1.000
_cell.angle_alpha   90.00
_cell.angle_beta   90.00
_cell.angle_gamma   90.00
#
_symmetry.space_group_name_H-M   'P 1'
#
loop_
_entity.id
_entity.type
_entity.pdbx_description
1 polymer ?
#
loop_
_entity_poly.entity_id
_entity_poly.type
_entity_poly.pdbx_seq_one_letter_code
_entity_poly.pdbx_strand_id
1 'polypeptide(L)'
;MIKIITVCGNGIGSSNLLAMKINQIAKKNGFEVDAKSSDFNAALGEEPDLFVTVDEFAKQFPANKKVAVVRSYADKKKISEDILPVLEELSKG
;
A
#
# COMPACT_ATOMS: atom_id res chain seq x y z
N MET A 1 -9.09 10.84 5.39
CA MET A 1 -8.69 9.43 5.53
C MET A 1 -8.31 8.85 4.17
N ILE A 2 -7.03 8.49 4.01
CA ILE A 2 -6.43 7.92 2.79
C ILE A 2 -6.77 6.42 2.73
N LYS A 3 -7.39 5.97 1.64
CA LYS A 3 -7.72 4.57 1.38
C LYS A 3 -6.58 3.89 0.65
N ILE A 4 -6.09 2.78 1.21
CA ILE A 4 -4.99 2.02 0.64
C ILE A 4 -5.39 0.57 0.38
N ILE A 5 -5.07 0.06 -0.81
CA ILE A 5 -5.16 -1.37 -1.13
C ILE A 5 -3.76 -1.93 -1.25
N THR A 6 -3.44 -2.91 -0.41
CA THR A 6 -2.21 -3.67 -0.55
C THR A 6 -2.44 -4.92 -1.36
N VAL A 7 -1.56 -5.19 -2.34
CA VAL A 7 -1.63 -6.38 -3.18
C VAL A 7 -0.33 -7.17 -3.06
N CYS A 8 -0.42 -8.50 -3.05
CA CYS A 8 0.76 -9.36 -3.09
C CYS A 8 0.53 -10.63 -3.92
N GLY A 9 1.56 -11.08 -4.62
CA GLY A 9 1.58 -12.36 -5.35
C GLY A 9 1.82 -13.60 -4.49
N ASN A 10 2.27 -13.41 -3.25
CA ASN A 10 2.64 -14.49 -2.33
C ASN A 10 1.45 -14.97 -1.48
N GLY A 11 0.22 -14.59 -1.85
CA GLY A 11 -1.02 -14.98 -1.16
C GLY A 11 -1.52 -14.00 -0.09
N ILE A 12 -2.73 -14.25 0.43
CA ILE A 12 -3.50 -13.33 1.29
C ILE A 12 -2.72 -12.90 2.56
N GLY A 13 -1.92 -13.79 3.14
CA GLY A 13 -1.22 -13.52 4.41
C GLY A 13 -0.21 -12.38 4.34
N SER A 14 0.53 -12.26 3.23
CA SER A 14 1.55 -11.21 3.07
C SER A 14 0.93 -9.85 2.77
N SER A 15 -0.17 -9.80 2.01
CA SER A 15 -0.96 -8.59 1.80
C SER A 15 -1.54 -8.07 3.12
N ASN A 16 -2.14 -8.96 3.93
CA ASN A 16 -2.65 -8.60 5.26
C ASN A 16 -1.58 -8.03 6.18
N LEU A 17 -0.40 -8.66 6.22
CA LEU A 17 0.71 -8.18 7.05
C LEU A 17 1.17 -6.78 6.64
N LEU A 18 1.24 -6.51 5.33
CA LEU A 18 1.61 -5.20 4.82
C LEU A 18 0.55 -4.14 5.17
N ALA A 19 -0.74 -4.43 4.96
CA ALA A 19 -1.84 -3.53 5.32
C ALA A 19 -1.80 -3.18 6.82
N MET A 20 -1.66 -4.19 7.69
CA MET A 20 -1.51 -3.99 9.13
C MET A 20 -0.33 -3.09 9.48
N LYS A 21 0.83 -3.28 8.83
CA LYS A 21 2.03 -2.47 9.08
C LYS A 21 1.85 -1.04 8.60
N ILE A 22 1.28 -0.83 7.43
CA ILE A 22 0.97 0.50 6.91
C ILE A 22 0.05 1.25 7.88
N ASN A 23 -1.03 0.62 8.36
CA ASN A 23 -1.93 1.23 9.35
C ASN A 23 -1.18 1.60 10.64
N GLN A 24 -0.29 0.73 11.15
CA GLN A 24 0.51 1.04 12.34
C GLN A 24 1.50 2.20 12.11
N ILE A 25 2.15 2.23 10.95
CA ILE A 25 3.12 3.28 10.60
C ILE A 25 2.39 4.62 10.43
N ALA A 26 1.29 4.63 9.68
CA ALA A 26 0.46 5.81 9.47
C ALA A 26 -0.01 6.40 10.80
N LYS A 27 -0.62 5.57 11.66
CA LYS A 27 -1.10 5.98 12.99
C LYS A 27 0.02 6.57 13.85
N LYS A 28 1.22 5.96 13.84
CA LYS A 28 2.37 6.46 14.60
C LYS A 28 2.85 7.84 14.13
N ASN A 29 2.66 8.15 12.84
CA ASN A 29 3.11 9.39 12.23
C ASN A 29 1.98 10.42 12.01
N GLY A 30 0.79 10.19 12.59
CA GLY A 30 -0.32 11.14 12.54
C GLY A 30 -1.11 11.15 11.24
N PHE A 31 -0.96 10.14 10.38
CA PHE A 31 -1.75 10.01 9.14
C PHE A 31 -3.04 9.21 9.39
N GLU A 32 -4.15 9.70 8.87
CA GLU A 32 -5.41 8.96 8.82
C GLU A 32 -5.44 8.05 7.59
N VAL A 33 -5.08 6.78 7.78
CA VAL A 33 -5.04 5.76 6.73
C VAL A 33 -5.99 4.61 7.07
N ASP A 34 -6.69 4.10 6.05
CA ASP A 34 -7.38 2.81 6.07
C ASP A 34 -6.80 1.91 4.99
N ALA A 35 -5.84 1.07 5.39
CA ALA A 35 -5.22 0.07 4.53
C ALA A 35 -5.88 -1.30 4.71
N LYS A 36 -6.31 -1.90 3.60
CA LYS A 36 -6.80 -3.29 3.54
C LYS A 36 -6.09 -4.07 2.43
N SER A 37 -6.13 -5.39 2.51
CA SER A 37 -5.60 -6.26 1.45
C SER A 37 -6.65 -6.58 0.39
N SER A 38 -6.19 -6.78 -0.85
CA SER A 38 -6.98 -7.39 -1.92
C SER A 38 -6.08 -8.31 -2.75
N ASP A 39 -6.66 -9.28 -3.44
CA ASP A 39 -5.94 -10.00 -4.50
C ASP A 39 -5.80 -9.12 -5.74
N PHE A 40 -4.86 -9.45 -6.62
CA PHE A 40 -4.55 -8.60 -7.77
C PHE A 40 -5.76 -8.42 -8.70
N ASN A 41 -6.53 -9.47 -8.97
CA ASN A 41 -7.65 -9.40 -9.90
C ASN A 41 -8.79 -8.54 -9.34
N ALA A 42 -9.11 -8.70 -8.05
CA ALA A 42 -10.10 -7.86 -7.38
C ALA A 42 -9.65 -6.40 -7.30
N ALA A 43 -8.37 -6.16 -6.98
CA ALA A 43 -7.79 -4.83 -6.84
C ALA A 43 -7.92 -3.97 -8.10
N LEU A 44 -7.90 -4.57 -9.31
CA LEU A 44 -8.07 -3.85 -10.57
C LEU A 44 -9.41 -3.12 -10.67
N GLY A 45 -10.46 -3.65 -10.03
CA GLY A 45 -11.78 -3.03 -9.98
C GLY A 45 -11.98 -2.06 -8.81
N GLU A 46 -11.01 -1.92 -7.92
CA GLU A 46 -11.07 -0.99 -6.79
C GLU A 46 -10.53 0.40 -7.19
N GLU A 47 -11.03 1.44 -6.52
CA GLU A 47 -10.61 2.84 -6.71
C GLU A 47 -10.16 3.45 -5.36
N PRO A 48 -9.04 2.97 -4.78
CA PRO A 48 -8.42 3.62 -3.63
C PRO A 48 -7.59 4.85 -4.04
N ASP A 49 -7.16 5.62 -3.05
CA ASP A 49 -6.21 6.72 -3.26
C ASP A 49 -4.81 6.19 -3.62
N LEU A 50 -4.47 4.99 -3.16
CA LEU A 50 -3.17 4.37 -3.40
C LEU A 50 -3.24 2.83 -3.37
N PHE A 51 -2.61 2.20 -4.36
CA PHE A 51 -2.22 0.79 -4.27
C PHE A 51 -0.79 0.69 -3.74
N VAL A 52 -0.51 -0.33 -2.92
CA VAL A 52 0.84 -0.60 -2.42
C VAL A 52 1.21 -2.05 -2.66
N THR A 53 2.31 -2.29 -3.35
CA THR A 53 2.80 -3.64 -3.67
C THR A 53 4.30 -3.63 -3.95
N VAL A 54 4.89 -4.77 -4.33
CA VAL A 54 6.29 -4.84 -4.78
C VAL A 54 6.40 -4.51 -6.27
N ASP A 55 7.62 -4.17 -6.72
CA ASP A 55 7.93 -3.75 -8.09
C ASP A 55 7.34 -4.67 -9.17
N GLU A 56 7.41 -5.99 -8.96
CA GLU A 56 6.89 -7.00 -9.88
C GLU A 56 5.39 -6.86 -10.17
N PHE A 57 4.59 -6.52 -9.16
CA PHE A 57 3.14 -6.34 -9.30
C PHE A 57 2.77 -4.92 -9.69
N ALA A 58 3.54 -3.93 -9.25
CA ALA A 58 3.30 -2.53 -9.61
C ALA A 58 3.33 -2.33 -11.13
N LYS A 59 4.24 -3.02 -11.84
CA LYS A 59 4.34 -3.00 -13.30
C LYS A 59 3.15 -3.60 -14.04
N GLN A 60 2.31 -4.38 -13.36
CA GLN A 60 1.12 -5.01 -13.95
C GLN A 60 -0.12 -4.13 -13.82
N PHE A 61 -0.07 -3.07 -12.98
CA PHE A 61 -1.18 -2.14 -12.86
C PHE A 61 -1.32 -1.24 -14.10
N PRO A 62 -2.55 -0.87 -14.48
CA PRO A 62 -2.81 0.16 -15.47
C PRO A 62 -2.18 1.51 -15.09
N ALA A 63 -1.69 2.26 -16.08
CA ALA A 63 -1.00 3.54 -15.87
C ALA A 63 -1.86 4.63 -15.19
N ASN A 64 -3.19 4.49 -15.21
CA ASN A 64 -4.12 5.42 -14.56
C ASN A 64 -4.33 5.12 -13.06
N LYS A 65 -3.73 4.06 -12.52
CA LYS A 65 -3.81 3.72 -11.09
C LYS A 65 -2.59 4.26 -10.36
N LYS A 66 -2.77 4.88 -9.19
CA LYS A 66 -1.67 5.35 -8.36
C LYS A 66 -1.10 4.17 -7.55
N VAL A 67 0.17 3.83 -7.78
CA VAL A 67 0.81 2.67 -7.14
C VAL A 67 2.12 3.07 -6.49
N ALA A 68 2.31 2.73 -5.22
CA ALA A 68 3.59 2.83 -4.51
C ALA A 68 4.25 1.45 -4.40
N VAL A 69 5.58 1.44 -4.58
CA VAL A 69 6.39 0.24 -4.49
C VAL A 69 7.02 0.14 -3.10
N VAL A 70 6.86 -1.01 -2.45
CA VAL A 70 7.59 -1.37 -1.22
C VAL A 70 8.63 -2.44 -1.50
N ARG A 71 9.74 -2.40 -0.77
CA ARG A 71 10.83 -3.38 -0.85
C ARG A 71 10.59 -4.64 -0.02
N SER A 72 9.55 -4.66 0.82
CA SER A 72 9.23 -5.80 1.69
C SER A 72 7.78 -5.76 2.17
N TYR A 73 7.17 -6.94 2.33
CA TYR A 73 5.90 -7.11 3.06
C TYR A 73 6.09 -7.21 4.58
N ALA A 74 7.33 -7.45 5.03
CA ALA A 74 7.62 -7.81 6.41
C ALA A 74 8.52 -6.78 7.15
N ASP A 75 9.50 -6.19 6.47
CA ASP A 75 10.44 -5.29 7.12
C ASP A 75 9.79 -3.92 7.37
N LYS A 76 9.41 -3.66 8.63
CA LYS A 76 8.73 -2.41 9.03
C LYS A 76 9.58 -1.17 8.73
N LYS A 77 10.92 -1.26 8.80
CA LYS A 77 11.81 -0.14 8.52
C LYS A 77 11.75 0.21 7.03
N LYS A 78 11.92 -0.78 6.15
CA LYS A 78 11.81 -0.59 4.70
C LYS A 78 10.44 -0.05 4.29
N ILE A 79 9.37 -0.66 4.81
CA ILE A 79 7.99 -0.19 4.55
C ILE A 79 7.84 1.27 4.97
N SER A 80 8.36 1.67 6.13
CA SER A 80 8.25 3.06 6.60
C SER A 80 8.97 4.03 5.67
N GLU A 81 10.21 3.72 5.29
CA GLU A 81 11.00 4.52 4.35
C GLU A 81 10.30 4.68 2.99
N ASP A 82 9.65 3.62 2.52
CA ASP A 82 9.00 3.59 1.21
C ASP A 82 7.65 4.34 1.20
N ILE A 83 6.84 4.22 2.26
CA ILE A 83 5.46 4.72 2.26
C ILE A 83 5.30 6.12 2.85
N LEU A 84 6.16 6.56 3.77
CA LEU A 84 5.99 7.86 4.44
C LEU A 84 6.03 9.06 3.49
N PRO A 85 6.96 9.14 2.51
CA PRO A 85 6.96 10.23 1.54
C PRO A 85 5.66 10.29 0.74
N VAL A 86 5.12 9.13 0.35
CA VAL A 86 3.87 9.03 -0.42
C VAL A 86 2.65 9.46 0.41
N LEU A 87 2.60 9.09 1.69
CA LEU A 87 1.54 9.54 2.60
C LEU A 87 1.59 11.04 2.82
N GLU A 88 2.79 11.62 2.93
CA GLU A 88 2.94 13.07 3.08
C GLU A 88 2.42 13.81 1.85
N GLU A 89 2.75 13.34 0.64
CA GLU A 89 2.20 13.88 -0.61
C GLU A 89 0.67 13.77 -0.67
N LEU A 90 0.12 12.61 -0.32
CA LEU A 90 -1.33 12.36 -0.31
C LEU A 90 -2.07 13.18 0.75
N SER A 91 -1.41 13.53 1.86
CA SER A 91 -2.01 14.35 2.92
C SER A 91 -2.12 15.84 2.60
N LYS A 92 -1.40 16.30 1.57
CA LYS A 92 -1.36 17.70 1.13
C LYS A 92 -2.36 18.02 0.02
N GLY A 93 -3.00 17.01 -0.57
CA GLY A 93 -4.06 17.14 -1.58
C GLY A 93 -5.43 17.04 -0.93
#